data_AF-A0A3P1SWV6-F1
#
_entry.id   AF-A0A3P1SWV6-F1
#
_cell.length_a   1.000
_cell.length_b   1.000
_cell.length_c   1.000
_cell.angle_alpha   90.00
_cell.angle_beta   90.00
_cell.angle_gamma   90.00
#
_symmetry.space_group_name_H-M   'P 1'
#
loop_
_entity.id
_entity.type
_entity.pdbx_description
1 polymer ?
#
loop_
_entity_poly.entity_id
_entity_poly.type
_entity_poly.pdbx_seq_one_letter_code
_entity_poly.pdbx_strand_id
1 'polypeptide(L)'
;MGILTEEMKLLVAQHRLGFVATVDVDSSPNLSPKGTMVVLDDNRILFGEVRSPNTISNLQQNPALEINIVDPLSRKGFRFKGDAQYIERDSSAFDELYPKIHQHFEQWGSLKEKVRGVVVLEVQRALSITSPAYDIGVSEDALLQHFGSHYEHLARERLTGLAAVDFELVSFKLCPFVQRSVITLLHKQVKFRIRYVDLSEPPDWFLKLSPTGKVPLLLVDGNVIYESTVINELIDELTPVRLHPADPIQRARNRSWIEFSSNCLVDTLHMTTAETEEAFRDVVSANKTKLEILEAELGEGPFFNGADFSLVDAAYAPLFTRLALIERLLPVFDRIALPKVAQWSDRLLALPSVIDSVVHDFPELYEALIWKRQGYLAHHLEGENEHVPVLKGHY
;
A
#
# COMPACT_ATOMS: atom_id res chain seq x y z
N MET A 1 12.24 21.69 36.19
CA MET A 1 11.85 21.12 34.89
C MET A 1 10.36 20.87 34.96
N GLY A 2 9.58 21.40 34.03
CA GLY A 2 8.15 21.06 34.00
C GLY A 2 7.91 19.65 33.46
N ILE A 3 6.68 19.18 33.62
CA ILE A 3 6.27 17.81 33.30
C ILE A 3 6.16 17.60 31.78
N LEU A 4 5.81 18.64 31.03
CA LEU A 4 5.66 18.58 29.58
C LEU A 4 7.02 18.67 28.90
N THR A 5 7.44 17.56 28.28
CA THR A 5 8.63 17.52 27.42
C THR A 5 8.34 18.19 26.06
N GLU A 6 9.39 18.54 25.31
CA GLU A 6 9.22 19.11 23.96
C GLU A 6 8.45 18.16 23.01
N GLU A 7 8.65 16.85 23.13
CA GLU A 7 7.90 15.84 22.38
C GLU A 7 6.40 15.89 22.70
N MET A 8 6.04 15.99 23.99
CA MET A 8 4.65 16.11 24.43
C MET A 8 4.01 17.40 23.89
N LYS A 9 4.74 18.52 23.98
CA LYS A 9 4.25 19.82 23.50
C LYS A 9 4.03 19.80 21.98
N LEU A 10 4.96 19.20 21.23
CA LEU A 10 4.85 19.05 19.78
C LEU A 10 3.64 18.20 19.40
N LEU A 11 3.40 17.08 20.09
CA LEU A 11 2.23 16.22 19.85
C LEU A 11 0.93 17.00 20.06
N VAL A 12 0.79 17.77 21.16
CA VAL A 12 -0.40 18.59 21.42
C VAL A 12 -0.61 19.65 20.32
N ALA A 13 0.48 20.28 19.86
CA ALA A 13 0.42 21.31 18.82
C ALA A 13 0.02 20.75 17.46
N GLN A 14 0.52 19.57 17.08
CA GLN A 14 0.23 18.90 15.82
C GLN A 14 -1.16 18.23 15.84
N HIS A 15 -1.50 17.57 16.94
CA HIS A 15 -2.75 16.83 17.12
C HIS A 15 -3.65 17.57 18.10
N ARG A 16 -4.30 18.63 17.60
CA ARG A 16 -5.21 19.49 18.39
C ARG A 16 -6.44 18.78 18.93
N LEU A 17 -6.75 17.59 18.41
CA LEU A 17 -7.84 16.74 18.89
C LEU A 17 -7.34 15.88 20.06
N GLY A 18 -7.84 16.18 21.26
CA GLY A 18 -7.64 15.35 22.44
C GLY A 18 -8.97 14.80 22.96
N PHE A 19 -8.93 13.61 23.53
CA PHE A 19 -10.05 13.02 24.25
C PHE A 19 -9.91 13.33 25.74
N VAL A 20 -10.89 14.06 26.29
CA VAL A 20 -10.91 14.51 27.67
C VAL A 20 -11.79 13.59 28.48
N ALA A 21 -11.21 12.94 29.48
CA ALA A 21 -11.93 12.15 30.47
C ALA A 21 -12.18 12.98 31.73
N THR A 22 -13.43 12.96 32.19
CA THR A 22 -13.89 13.54 33.47
C THR A 22 -14.75 12.50 34.19
N VAL A 23 -15.14 12.81 35.43
CA VAL A 23 -16.01 11.94 36.25
C VAL A 23 -17.37 12.61 36.39
N ASP A 24 -18.44 11.91 36.04
CA ASP A 24 -19.81 12.40 36.23
C ASP A 24 -20.19 12.44 37.72
N VAL A 25 -21.29 13.13 38.04
CA VAL A 25 -21.84 13.25 39.40
C VAL A 25 -22.08 11.89 40.06
N ASP A 26 -22.47 10.89 39.27
CA ASP A 26 -22.72 9.52 39.73
C ASP A 26 -21.45 8.66 39.78
N SER A 27 -20.26 9.28 39.67
CA SER A 27 -18.94 8.64 39.61
C SER A 27 -18.68 7.77 38.37
N SER A 28 -19.55 7.81 37.36
CA SER A 28 -19.30 7.14 36.09
C SER A 28 -18.29 7.93 35.23
N PRO A 29 -17.52 7.26 34.35
CA PRO A 29 -16.57 7.95 33.49
C PRO A 29 -17.26 8.64 32.32
N ASN A 30 -16.87 9.88 32.05
CA ASN A 30 -17.33 10.65 30.89
C ASN A 30 -16.15 10.98 29.96
N LEU A 31 -16.33 10.79 28.65
CA LEU A 31 -15.29 11.02 27.65
C LEU A 31 -15.80 11.97 26.56
N SER A 32 -15.04 13.03 26.26
CA SER A 32 -15.44 14.02 25.27
C SER A 32 -14.27 14.50 24.41
N PRO A 33 -14.41 14.53 23.07
CA PRO A 33 -13.38 15.08 22.19
C PRO A 33 -13.34 16.61 22.28
N LYS A 34 -12.14 17.20 22.31
CA LYS A 34 -11.91 18.66 22.19
C LYS A 34 -10.87 18.91 21.10
N GLY A 35 -11.21 19.79 20.16
CA GLY A 35 -10.35 20.15 19.01
C GLY A 35 -9.54 21.44 19.20
N THR A 36 -9.50 21.98 20.42
CA THR A 36 -8.93 23.29 20.75
C THR A 36 -7.77 23.17 21.75
N MET A 37 -7.05 22.05 21.74
CA MET A 37 -5.93 21.82 22.66
C MET A 37 -4.78 22.80 22.43
N VAL A 38 -4.22 23.33 23.52
CA VAL A 38 -3.11 24.29 23.54
C VAL A 38 -2.20 23.99 24.72
N VAL A 39 -0.89 24.02 24.48
CA VAL A 39 0.13 24.03 25.55
C VAL A 39 0.25 25.47 26.05
N LEU A 40 0.04 25.68 27.35
CA LEU A 40 0.16 26.99 27.97
C LEU A 40 1.60 27.27 28.43
N ASP A 41 2.23 26.27 29.03
CA ASP A 41 3.61 26.32 29.53
C ASP A 41 4.12 24.89 29.81
N ASP A 42 5.21 24.75 30.57
CA ASP A 42 5.84 23.45 30.83
C ASP A 42 5.00 22.51 31.73
N ASN A 43 3.90 22.97 32.34
CA ASN A 43 3.05 22.16 33.22
C ASN A 43 1.57 22.20 32.86
N ARG A 44 1.14 23.09 31.97
CA ARG A 44 -0.28 23.32 31.72
C ARG A 44 -0.69 23.11 30.28
N ILE A 45 -1.82 22.42 30.11
CA ILE A 45 -2.54 22.26 28.85
C ILE A 45 -3.92 22.89 29.03
N LEU A 46 -4.44 23.56 28.01
CA LEU A 46 -5.79 24.12 28.02
C LEU A 46 -6.58 23.74 26.78
N PHE A 47 -7.90 23.82 26.89
CA PHE A 47 -8.80 23.80 25.74
C PHE A 47 -9.93 24.81 25.90
N GLY A 48 -10.40 25.35 24.79
CA GLY A 48 -11.53 26.27 24.74
C GLY A 48 -12.85 25.55 24.99
N GLU A 49 -13.69 26.12 25.86
CA GLU A 49 -15.03 25.65 26.09
C GLU A 49 -16.00 26.25 25.08
N VAL A 50 -16.43 25.44 24.11
CA VAL A 50 -17.34 25.84 23.03
C VAL A 50 -18.74 25.25 23.21
N ARG A 51 -18.82 23.95 23.57
CA ARG A 51 -20.08 23.20 23.72
C ARG A 51 -19.87 21.91 24.54
N SER A 52 -19.41 22.05 25.78
CA SER A 52 -19.13 20.94 26.70
C SER A 52 -19.77 21.14 28.08
N PRO A 53 -21.08 21.41 28.17
CA PRO A 53 -21.73 21.69 29.46
C PRO A 53 -21.51 20.58 30.49
N ASN A 54 -21.52 19.31 30.08
CA ASN A 54 -21.26 18.18 30.99
C ASN A 54 -19.82 18.17 31.50
N THR A 55 -18.82 18.44 30.63
CA THR A 55 -17.41 18.54 31.05
C THR A 55 -17.23 19.63 32.11
N ILE A 56 -17.85 20.80 31.92
CA ILE A 56 -17.76 21.89 32.90
C ILE A 56 -18.48 21.53 34.21
N SER A 57 -19.69 20.96 34.12
CA SER A 57 -20.45 20.50 35.29
C SER A 57 -19.67 19.48 36.12
N ASN A 58 -18.98 18.54 35.46
CA ASN A 58 -18.15 17.54 36.12
C ASN A 58 -16.97 18.19 36.86
N LEU A 59 -16.26 19.11 36.19
CA LEU A 59 -15.11 19.80 36.77
C LEU A 59 -15.43 20.69 37.96
N GLN A 60 -16.66 21.21 38.03
CA GLN A 60 -17.12 21.97 39.20
C GLN A 60 -17.26 21.11 40.45
N GLN A 61 -17.46 19.79 40.31
CA GLN A 61 -17.61 18.86 41.42
C GLN A 61 -16.35 18.06 41.69
N ASN A 62 -15.62 17.71 40.64
CA ASN A 62 -14.39 16.94 40.69
C ASN A 62 -13.37 17.50 39.69
N PRO A 63 -12.27 18.12 40.15
CA PRO A 63 -11.30 18.74 39.26
C PRO A 63 -10.47 17.72 38.47
N ALA A 64 -10.53 16.42 38.82
CA ALA A 64 -9.74 15.40 38.17
C ALA A 64 -10.07 15.29 36.67
N LEU A 65 -9.05 15.45 35.84
CA LEU A 65 -9.15 15.40 34.40
C LEU A 65 -7.97 14.65 33.80
N GLU A 66 -8.24 13.86 32.76
CA GLU A 66 -7.21 13.24 31.94
C GLU A 66 -7.41 13.62 30.46
N ILE A 67 -6.34 14.05 29.80
CA ILE A 67 -6.30 14.32 28.36
C ILE A 67 -5.51 13.21 27.69
N ASN A 68 -6.12 12.58 26.69
CA ASN A 68 -5.48 11.58 25.84
C ASN A 68 -5.31 12.16 24.43
N ILE A 69 -4.07 12.19 23.95
CA ILE A 69 -3.74 12.60 22.58
C ILE A 69 -2.84 11.52 21.98
N VAL A 70 -3.19 11.07 20.77
CA VAL A 70 -2.49 10.04 20.03
C VAL A 70 -2.31 10.50 18.60
N ASP A 71 -1.11 10.36 18.06
CA ASP A 71 -0.86 10.42 16.63
C ASP A 71 -1.37 9.12 15.99
N PRO A 72 -2.41 9.17 15.14
CA PRO A 72 -2.95 7.97 14.52
C PRO A 72 -2.00 7.31 13.52
N LEU A 73 -0.96 8.01 13.03
CA LEU A 73 0.00 7.49 12.06
C LEU A 73 1.10 6.67 12.74
N SER A 74 1.85 7.28 13.67
CA SER A 74 2.86 6.55 14.46
C SER A 74 2.22 5.63 15.50
N ARG A 75 0.94 5.82 15.84
CA ARG A 75 0.26 5.07 16.91
C ARG A 75 0.92 5.26 18.29
N LYS A 76 1.53 6.43 18.49
CA LYS A 76 2.11 6.88 19.76
C LYS A 76 1.33 8.06 20.32
N GLY A 77 1.41 8.25 21.63
CA GLY A 77 0.72 9.37 22.27
C GLY A 77 1.06 9.53 23.73
N PHE A 78 0.31 10.40 24.40
CA PHE A 78 0.45 10.65 25.84
C PHE A 78 -0.90 10.80 26.53
N ARG A 79 -0.93 10.42 27.81
CA ARG A 79 -2.00 10.71 28.77
C ARG A 79 -1.50 11.74 29.76
N PHE A 80 -2.17 12.88 29.82
CA PHE A 80 -1.89 13.96 30.76
C PHE A 80 -2.96 13.96 31.85
N LYS A 81 -2.58 13.72 33.10
CA LYS A 81 -3.50 13.66 34.22
C LYS A 81 -3.18 14.73 35.25
N GLY A 82 -4.21 15.31 35.82
CA GLY A 82 -4.10 16.26 36.93
C GLY A 82 -5.44 16.90 37.24
N ASP A 83 -5.37 18.08 37.85
CA ASP A 83 -6.54 18.86 38.24
C ASP A 83 -6.77 19.98 37.24
N ALA A 84 -8.03 20.18 36.86
CA ALA A 84 -8.43 21.18 35.90
C ALA A 84 -9.41 22.19 36.50
N GLN A 85 -9.28 23.43 36.05
CA GLN A 85 -10.16 24.53 36.42
C GLN A 85 -10.81 25.14 35.17
N TYR A 86 -12.10 25.43 35.27
CA TYR A 86 -12.79 26.26 34.28
C TYR A 86 -12.61 27.75 34.60
N ILE A 87 -12.16 28.51 33.61
CA ILE A 87 -11.99 29.97 33.65
C ILE A 87 -12.97 30.57 32.65
N GLU A 88 -13.98 31.26 33.16
CA GLU A 88 -15.01 31.91 32.34
C GLU A 88 -14.44 33.12 31.59
N ARG A 89 -14.89 33.33 30.35
CA ARG A 89 -14.33 34.35 29.44
C ARG A 89 -14.44 35.78 29.98
N ASP A 90 -15.51 36.09 30.70
CA ASP A 90 -15.75 37.45 31.22
C ASP A 90 -15.15 37.66 32.62
N SER A 91 -14.28 36.75 33.07
CA SER A 91 -13.61 36.84 34.38
C SER A 91 -12.26 37.56 34.30
N SER A 92 -11.84 38.20 35.39
CA SER A 92 -10.51 38.82 35.49
C SER A 92 -9.37 37.81 35.29
N ALA A 93 -9.57 36.56 35.70
CA ALA A 93 -8.61 35.48 35.48
C ALA A 93 -8.43 35.16 33.99
N PHE A 94 -9.47 35.33 33.18
CA PHE A 94 -9.37 35.20 31.73
C PHE A 94 -8.60 36.38 31.13
N ASP A 95 -8.86 37.62 31.58
CA ASP A 95 -8.13 38.81 31.11
C ASP A 95 -6.62 38.70 31.37
N GLU A 96 -6.23 38.14 32.52
CA GLU A 96 -4.81 37.88 32.85
C GLU A 96 -4.19 36.76 32.00
N LEU A 97 -4.99 35.76 31.63
CA LEU A 97 -4.53 34.63 30.83
C LEU A 97 -4.47 34.97 29.34
N TYR A 98 -5.38 35.82 28.85
CA TYR A 98 -5.59 36.11 27.43
C TYR A 98 -4.32 36.52 26.67
N PRO A 99 -3.44 37.40 27.20
CA PRO A 99 -2.19 37.75 26.54
C PRO A 99 -1.30 36.56 26.22
N LYS A 100 -1.35 35.48 27.02
CA LYS A 100 -0.56 34.26 26.82
C LYS A 100 -1.15 33.33 25.75
N ILE A 101 -2.45 33.43 25.47
CA ILE A 101 -3.18 32.45 24.65
C ILE A 101 -3.83 33.04 23.40
N HIS A 102 -3.82 34.38 23.24
CA HIS A 102 -4.50 35.07 22.14
C HIS A 102 -4.06 34.57 20.74
N GLN A 103 -2.78 34.27 20.56
CA GLN A 103 -2.26 33.74 19.28
C GLN A 103 -2.88 32.37 18.95
N HIS A 104 -3.13 31.54 19.96
CA HIS A 104 -3.78 30.25 19.76
C HIS A 104 -5.28 30.40 19.45
N PHE A 105 -5.94 31.41 20.03
CA PHE A 105 -7.34 31.73 19.71
C PHE A 105 -7.53 32.13 18.24
N GLU A 106 -6.59 32.86 17.65
CA GLU A 106 -6.64 33.19 16.23
C GLU A 106 -6.58 31.94 15.34
N GLN A 107 -5.88 30.89 15.77
CA GLN A 107 -5.81 29.62 15.05
C GLN A 107 -7.11 28.81 15.08
N TRP A 108 -8.07 29.18 15.93
CA TRP A 108 -9.39 28.53 16.02
C TRP A 108 -10.41 29.14 15.05
N GLY A 109 -10.05 30.20 14.32
CA GLY A 109 -10.91 30.83 13.31
C GLY A 109 -12.25 31.26 13.91
N SER A 110 -13.35 30.94 13.22
CA SER A 110 -14.72 31.31 13.67
C SER A 110 -15.15 30.67 14.98
N LEU A 111 -14.45 29.65 15.48
CA LEU A 111 -14.75 29.05 16.79
C LEU A 111 -14.41 30.00 17.94
N LYS A 112 -13.46 30.93 17.77
CA LYS A 112 -13.02 31.85 18.84
C LYS A 112 -14.17 32.69 19.39
N GLU A 113 -15.15 33.03 18.56
CA GLU A 113 -16.35 33.79 18.94
C GLU A 113 -17.31 32.96 19.79
N LYS A 114 -17.25 31.63 19.70
CA LYS A 114 -18.11 30.70 20.43
C LYS A 114 -17.50 30.20 21.73
N VAL A 115 -16.24 30.53 22.00
CA VAL A 115 -15.55 30.15 23.24
C VAL A 115 -16.14 30.94 24.41
N ARG A 116 -16.70 30.25 25.39
CA ARG A 116 -17.32 30.82 26.61
C ARG A 116 -16.35 30.92 27.79
N GLY A 117 -15.22 30.24 27.68
CA GLY A 117 -14.16 30.18 28.67
C GLY A 117 -13.12 29.15 28.26
N VAL A 118 -12.17 28.87 29.13
CA VAL A 118 -11.16 27.82 28.91
C VAL A 118 -11.12 26.88 30.10
N VAL A 119 -10.82 25.61 29.84
CA VAL A 119 -10.43 24.67 30.88
C VAL A 119 -8.91 24.58 30.87
N VAL A 120 -8.29 24.82 32.02
CA VAL A 120 -6.84 24.71 32.20
C VAL A 120 -6.55 23.51 33.08
N LEU A 121 -5.82 22.53 32.55
CA LEU A 121 -5.30 21.38 33.25
C LEU A 121 -3.89 21.70 33.79
N GLU A 122 -3.72 21.61 35.10
CA GLU A 122 -2.40 21.50 35.72
C GLU A 122 -1.95 20.04 35.65
N VAL A 123 -0.98 19.74 34.80
CA VAL A 123 -0.51 18.37 34.59
C VAL A 123 0.31 17.96 35.80
N GLN A 124 -0.11 16.88 36.46
CA GLN A 124 0.59 16.27 37.60
C GLN A 124 1.35 15.01 37.17
N ARG A 125 0.89 14.35 36.10
CA ARG A 125 1.49 13.14 35.56
C ARG A 125 1.27 13.04 34.06
N ALA A 126 2.33 12.70 33.32
CA ALA A 126 2.25 12.33 31.91
C ALA A 126 2.71 10.87 31.73
N LEU A 127 1.97 10.08 30.95
CA LEU A 127 2.31 8.68 30.64
C LEU A 127 2.27 8.46 29.13
N SER A 128 3.25 7.75 28.58
CA SER A 128 3.28 7.38 27.17
C SER A 128 2.17 6.37 26.82
N ILE A 129 1.78 6.39 25.55
CA ILE A 129 0.92 5.41 24.88
C ILE A 129 1.69 4.90 23.66
N THR A 130 1.75 3.58 23.50
CA THR A 130 2.32 2.92 22.33
C THR A 130 1.39 1.79 21.86
N SER A 131 1.45 1.48 20.57
CA SER A 131 0.78 0.33 19.98
C SER A 131 1.47 -0.99 20.37
N PRO A 132 0.72 -2.09 20.59
CA PRO A 132 1.31 -3.43 20.72
C PRO A 132 2.14 -3.88 19.50
N ALA A 133 1.98 -3.22 18.34
CA ALA A 133 2.80 -3.47 17.16
C ALA A 133 4.31 -3.29 17.43
N TYR A 134 4.67 -2.37 18.33
CA TYR A 134 6.06 -2.18 18.73
C TYR A 134 6.61 -3.36 19.54
N ASP A 135 5.76 -4.04 20.32
CA ASP A 135 6.16 -5.18 21.15
C ASP A 135 6.54 -6.42 20.29
N ILE A 136 6.04 -6.46 19.05
CA ILE A 136 6.35 -7.50 18.06
C ILE A 136 7.37 -7.05 17.01
N GLY A 137 8.03 -5.91 17.21
CA GLY A 137 9.15 -5.45 16.39
C GLY A 137 8.79 -4.69 15.11
N VAL A 138 7.53 -4.26 14.93
CA VAL A 138 7.17 -3.40 13.79
C VAL A 138 7.84 -2.04 13.95
N SER A 139 8.53 -1.57 12.90
CA SER A 139 9.19 -0.27 12.91
C SER A 139 8.19 0.88 12.81
N GLU A 140 8.58 2.06 13.27
CA GLU A 140 7.75 3.26 13.16
C GLU A 140 7.49 3.64 11.69
N ASP A 141 8.50 3.54 10.83
CA ASP A 141 8.37 3.80 9.39
C ASP A 141 7.31 2.91 8.74
N ALA A 142 7.26 1.62 9.11
CA ALA A 142 6.24 0.69 8.62
C ALA A 142 4.83 1.10 9.07
N LEU A 143 4.67 1.57 10.31
CA LEU A 143 3.38 2.06 10.83
C LEU A 143 2.96 3.35 10.12
N LEU A 144 3.88 4.32 9.95
CA LEU A 144 3.64 5.57 9.23
C LEU A 144 3.20 5.29 7.80
N GLN A 145 3.85 4.36 7.11
CA GLN A 145 3.50 3.96 5.74
C GLN A 145 2.13 3.29 5.69
N HIS A 146 1.86 2.35 6.59
CA HIS A 146 0.61 1.60 6.64
C HIS A 146 -0.58 2.52 6.94
N PHE A 147 -0.53 3.27 8.04
CA PHE A 147 -1.63 4.14 8.47
C PHE A 147 -1.72 5.40 7.63
N GLY A 148 -0.61 5.94 7.12
CA GLY A 148 -0.63 7.05 6.15
C GLY A 148 -1.45 6.70 4.91
N SER A 149 -1.14 5.57 4.28
CA SER A 149 -1.88 5.06 3.12
C SER A 149 -3.36 4.81 3.44
N HIS A 150 -3.64 4.28 4.64
CA HIS A 150 -5.01 4.01 5.08
C HIS A 150 -5.84 5.30 5.21
N TYR A 151 -5.33 6.34 5.87
CA TYR A 151 -6.05 7.60 6.06
C TYR A 151 -6.17 8.41 4.76
N GLU A 152 -5.17 8.36 3.88
CA GLU A 152 -5.26 8.95 2.54
C GLU A 152 -6.37 8.32 1.72
N HIS A 153 -6.48 6.99 1.76
CA HIS A 153 -7.55 6.26 1.09
C HIS A 153 -8.93 6.63 1.66
N LEU A 154 -9.12 6.60 2.98
CA LEU A 154 -10.37 7.01 3.62
C LEU A 154 -10.77 8.46 3.27
N ALA A 155 -9.79 9.37 3.20
CA ALA A 155 -10.03 10.75 2.81
C ALA A 155 -10.49 10.85 1.36
N ARG A 156 -9.83 10.10 0.45
CA ARG A 156 -10.20 10.05 -0.97
C ARG A 156 -11.62 9.54 -1.16
N GLU A 157 -11.96 8.40 -0.57
CA GLU A 157 -13.32 7.83 -0.65
C GLU A 157 -14.38 8.84 -0.19
N ARG A 158 -14.13 9.56 0.91
CA ARG A 158 -15.07 10.56 1.45
C ARG A 158 -15.17 11.83 0.62
N LEU A 159 -14.07 12.29 0.02
CA LEU A 159 -14.02 13.56 -0.73
C LEU A 159 -14.53 13.43 -2.16
N THR A 160 -14.26 12.31 -2.83
CA THR A 160 -14.66 12.13 -4.24
C THR A 160 -16.04 11.51 -4.38
N GLY A 161 -16.58 10.89 -3.32
CA GLY A 161 -17.83 10.14 -3.39
C GLY A 161 -17.77 8.92 -4.33
N LEU A 162 -16.58 8.61 -4.87
CA LEU A 162 -16.35 7.41 -5.65
C LEU A 162 -16.45 6.23 -4.68
N ALA A 163 -17.40 5.33 -4.93
CA ALA A 163 -17.29 3.95 -4.47
C ALA A 163 -15.94 3.37 -4.90
N ALA A 164 -15.49 2.30 -4.24
CA ALA A 164 -14.24 1.58 -4.55
C ALA A 164 -13.80 1.74 -6.02
N VAL A 165 -12.59 2.30 -6.23
CA VAL A 165 -12.03 2.63 -7.55
C VAL A 165 -12.33 1.49 -8.53
N ASP A 166 -13.03 1.82 -9.62
CA ASP A 166 -13.48 0.81 -10.58
C ASP A 166 -12.35 0.53 -11.59
N PHE A 167 -11.60 -0.54 -11.33
CA PHE A 167 -10.51 -0.97 -12.20
C PHE A 167 -11.04 -1.92 -13.28
N GLU A 168 -10.81 -1.60 -14.54
CA GLU A 168 -11.01 -2.54 -15.65
C GLU A 168 -9.72 -2.70 -16.45
N LEU A 169 -9.18 -3.92 -16.48
CA LEU A 169 -8.00 -4.27 -17.26
C LEU A 169 -8.41 -4.81 -18.64
N VAL A 170 -7.82 -4.29 -19.70
CA VAL A 170 -7.87 -4.90 -21.03
C VAL A 170 -6.66 -5.79 -21.22
N SER A 171 -6.92 -7.06 -21.54
CA SER A 171 -5.92 -8.13 -21.52
C SER A 171 -5.94 -8.98 -22.77
N PHE A 172 -4.83 -9.67 -22.99
CA PHE A 172 -4.74 -10.87 -23.82
C PHE A 172 -4.40 -12.04 -22.88
N LYS A 173 -5.07 -13.19 -23.00
CA LYS A 173 -5.04 -14.26 -21.99
C LYS A 173 -3.63 -14.75 -21.61
N LEU A 174 -2.70 -14.73 -22.56
CA LEU A 174 -1.33 -15.19 -22.37
C LEU A 174 -0.32 -14.05 -22.14
N CYS A 175 -0.78 -12.80 -22.00
CA CYS A 175 0.08 -11.63 -21.86
C CYS A 175 0.75 -11.60 -20.47
N PRO A 176 2.08 -11.71 -20.38
CA PRO A 176 2.77 -11.63 -19.09
C PRO A 176 2.69 -10.23 -18.47
N PHE A 177 2.71 -9.18 -19.30
CA PHE A 177 2.69 -7.80 -18.84
C PHE A 177 1.36 -7.44 -18.18
N VAL A 178 0.25 -8.00 -18.67
CA VAL A 178 -1.05 -7.86 -18.01
C VAL A 178 -1.10 -8.71 -16.73
N GLN A 179 -0.54 -9.92 -16.75
CA GLN A 179 -0.49 -10.80 -15.58
C GLN A 179 0.15 -10.09 -14.37
N ARG A 180 1.19 -9.27 -14.56
CA ARG A 180 1.78 -8.42 -13.49
C ARG A 180 0.71 -7.57 -12.78
N SER A 181 -0.10 -6.85 -13.55
CA SER A 181 -1.16 -5.99 -13.00
C SER A 181 -2.27 -6.80 -12.31
N VAL A 182 -2.61 -7.97 -12.86
CA VAL A 182 -3.59 -8.88 -12.24
C VAL A 182 -3.08 -9.37 -10.88
N ILE A 183 -1.82 -9.78 -10.80
CA ILE A 183 -1.18 -10.21 -9.53
C ILE A 183 -1.25 -9.08 -8.50
N THR A 184 -0.90 -7.86 -8.89
CA THR A 184 -0.96 -6.70 -8.00
C THR A 184 -2.37 -6.43 -7.49
N LEU A 185 -3.39 -6.45 -8.35
CA LEU A 185 -4.79 -6.24 -7.94
C LEU A 185 -5.27 -7.36 -6.99
N LEU A 186 -4.97 -8.62 -7.31
CA LEU A 186 -5.35 -9.77 -6.48
C LEU A 186 -4.64 -9.74 -5.12
N HIS A 187 -3.33 -9.46 -5.10
CA HIS A 187 -2.55 -9.38 -3.87
C HIS A 187 -3.07 -8.28 -2.95
N LYS A 188 -3.45 -7.13 -3.54
CA LYS A 188 -4.04 -6.00 -2.81
C LYS A 188 -5.53 -6.20 -2.49
N GLN A 189 -6.12 -7.34 -2.89
CA GLN A 189 -7.53 -7.67 -2.69
C GLN A 189 -8.48 -6.61 -3.25
N VAL A 190 -8.08 -6.01 -4.37
CA VAL A 190 -8.84 -4.98 -5.07
C VAL A 190 -9.80 -5.65 -6.05
N LYS A 191 -11.06 -5.22 -6.05
CA LYS A 191 -12.03 -5.68 -7.06
C LYS A 191 -11.72 -5.03 -8.39
N PHE A 192 -11.72 -5.83 -9.46
CA PHE A 192 -11.51 -5.35 -10.82
C PHE A 192 -12.29 -6.21 -11.82
N ARG A 193 -12.49 -5.68 -13.02
CA ARG A 193 -12.94 -6.43 -14.19
C ARG A 193 -11.79 -6.67 -15.14
N ILE A 194 -11.84 -7.77 -15.88
CA ILE A 194 -10.91 -8.04 -16.98
C ILE A 194 -11.69 -8.23 -18.26
N ARG A 195 -11.30 -7.52 -19.32
CA ARG A 195 -11.85 -7.65 -20.66
C ARG A 195 -10.77 -8.18 -21.58
N TYR A 196 -10.98 -9.38 -22.12
CA TYR A 196 -10.04 -9.97 -23.07
C TYR A 196 -10.26 -9.42 -24.48
N VAL A 197 -9.17 -9.24 -25.22
CA VAL A 197 -9.14 -8.80 -26.62
C VAL A 197 -8.27 -9.74 -27.45
N ASP A 198 -8.75 -10.09 -28.64
CA ASP A 198 -7.93 -10.77 -29.64
C ASP A 198 -7.04 -9.73 -30.34
N LEU A 199 -5.72 -9.87 -30.17
CA LEU A 199 -4.74 -8.96 -30.76
C LEU A 199 -4.45 -9.26 -32.23
N SER A 200 -4.85 -10.41 -32.75
CA SER A 200 -4.74 -10.74 -34.17
C SER A 200 -5.83 -10.07 -35.02
N GLU A 201 -6.98 -9.81 -34.42
CA GLU A 201 -8.10 -9.08 -35.00
C GLU A 201 -8.60 -8.00 -34.03
N PRO A 202 -7.81 -6.94 -33.78
CA PRO A 202 -8.11 -5.95 -32.75
C PRO A 202 -9.40 -5.18 -33.09
N PRO A 203 -10.40 -5.17 -32.20
CA PRO A 203 -11.67 -4.50 -32.46
C PRO A 203 -11.53 -2.97 -32.38
N ASP A 204 -12.38 -2.25 -33.12
CA ASP A 204 -12.36 -0.78 -33.19
C ASP A 204 -12.39 -0.08 -31.82
N TRP A 205 -13.13 -0.65 -30.85
CA TRP A 205 -13.21 -0.07 -29.51
C TRP A 205 -11.85 -0.11 -28.80
N PHE A 206 -11.04 -1.15 -29.03
CA PHE A 206 -9.71 -1.28 -28.43
C PHE A 206 -8.74 -0.29 -29.08
N LEU A 207 -8.76 -0.17 -30.41
CA LEU A 207 -7.89 0.76 -31.14
C LEU A 207 -8.21 2.23 -30.82
N LYS A 208 -9.46 2.55 -30.48
CA LYS A 208 -9.85 3.88 -30.00
C LYS A 208 -9.31 4.19 -28.60
N LEU A 209 -9.10 3.18 -27.76
CA LEU A 209 -8.59 3.32 -26.39
C LEU A 209 -7.06 3.23 -26.33
N SER A 210 -6.45 2.29 -27.07
CA SER A 210 -5.01 2.04 -27.05
C SER A 210 -4.28 2.89 -28.08
N PRO A 211 -3.54 3.95 -27.68
CA PRO A 211 -2.75 4.73 -28.63
C PRO A 211 -1.61 3.91 -29.26
N THR A 212 -1.20 2.81 -28.62
CA THR A 212 -0.09 1.95 -29.06
C THR A 212 -0.55 0.67 -29.75
N GLY A 213 -1.86 0.38 -29.76
CA GLY A 213 -2.40 -0.90 -30.23
C GLY A 213 -1.97 -2.11 -29.37
N LYS A 214 -1.50 -1.88 -28.14
CA LYS A 214 -0.99 -2.92 -27.23
C LYS A 214 -1.79 -2.98 -25.92
N VAL A 215 -1.65 -4.11 -25.24
CA VAL A 215 -2.09 -4.35 -23.84
C VAL A 215 -0.85 -4.43 -22.92
N PRO A 216 -0.99 -4.22 -21.60
CA PRO A 216 -2.21 -3.88 -20.85
C PRO A 216 -2.72 -2.47 -21.11
N LEU A 217 -4.05 -2.32 -20.99
CA LEU A 217 -4.69 -1.03 -20.68
C LEU A 217 -5.40 -1.15 -19.34
N LEU A 218 -5.35 -0.09 -18.53
CA LEU A 218 -6.19 0.07 -17.35
C LEU A 218 -7.17 1.21 -17.60
N LEU A 219 -8.47 0.91 -17.54
CA LEU A 219 -9.51 1.91 -17.44
C LEU A 219 -9.78 2.17 -15.96
N VAL A 220 -9.64 3.42 -15.54
CA VAL A 220 -9.84 3.84 -14.15
C VAL A 220 -10.29 5.31 -14.10
N ASP A 221 -11.39 5.57 -13.39
CA ASP A 221 -11.97 6.93 -13.23
C ASP A 221 -12.14 7.70 -14.56
N GLY A 222 -12.55 7.01 -15.62
CA GLY A 222 -12.73 7.59 -16.96
C GLY A 222 -11.43 7.84 -17.74
N ASN A 223 -10.28 7.42 -17.21
CA ASN A 223 -8.98 7.53 -17.87
C ASN A 223 -8.52 6.18 -18.41
N VAL A 224 -7.66 6.21 -19.43
CA VAL A 224 -6.96 5.04 -19.98
C VAL A 224 -5.48 5.18 -19.69
N ILE A 225 -4.92 4.19 -18.99
CA ILE A 225 -3.50 4.11 -18.66
C ILE A 225 -2.90 2.90 -19.37
N TYR A 226 -1.72 3.05 -19.95
CA TYR A 226 -0.98 2.00 -20.65
C TYR A 226 0.43 1.89 -20.05
N GLU A 227 1.18 0.87 -20.49
CA GLU A 227 2.43 0.38 -19.88
C GLU A 227 2.23 -0.35 -18.54
N SER A 228 2.63 -1.62 -18.48
CA SER A 228 2.40 -2.45 -17.29
C SER A 228 3.04 -1.88 -16.02
N THR A 229 4.24 -1.31 -16.11
CA THR A 229 4.96 -0.74 -14.96
C THR A 229 4.24 0.50 -14.42
N VAL A 230 3.76 1.37 -15.31
CA VAL A 230 2.97 2.57 -14.96
C VAL A 230 1.63 2.18 -14.35
N ILE A 231 0.94 1.19 -14.93
CA ILE A 231 -0.32 0.67 -14.39
C ILE A 231 -0.13 0.13 -12.97
N ASN A 232 0.94 -0.62 -12.69
CA ASN A 232 1.19 -1.20 -11.38
C ASN A 232 1.51 -0.11 -10.33
N GLU A 233 2.29 0.91 -10.68
CA GLU A 233 2.54 2.07 -9.83
C GLU A 233 1.25 2.82 -9.51
N LEU A 234 0.39 3.04 -10.50
CA LEU A 234 -0.89 3.70 -10.27
C LEU A 234 -1.81 2.87 -9.36
N ILE A 235 -1.90 1.56 -9.58
CA ILE A 235 -2.67 0.68 -8.68
C ILE A 235 -2.11 0.76 -7.26
N ASP A 236 -0.78 0.81 -7.10
CA ASP A 236 -0.14 0.96 -5.80
C ASP A 236 -0.43 2.31 -5.12
N GLU A 237 -0.53 3.39 -5.90
CA GLU A 237 -0.87 4.72 -5.41
C GLU A 237 -2.36 4.90 -5.08
N LEU A 238 -3.24 4.24 -5.82
CA LEU A 238 -4.69 4.38 -5.67
C LEU A 238 -5.28 3.48 -4.57
N THR A 239 -4.49 2.55 -4.02
CA THR A 239 -4.98 1.52 -3.09
C THR A 239 -4.21 1.51 -1.78
N PRO A 240 -4.83 1.12 -0.65
CA PRO A 240 -4.15 1.06 0.65
C PRO A 240 -2.95 0.11 0.65
N VAL A 241 -2.00 0.35 1.55
CA VAL A 241 -0.77 -0.45 1.75
C VAL A 241 0.14 -0.42 0.51
N ARG A 242 1.20 0.39 0.56
CA ARG A 242 2.16 0.50 -0.54
C ARG A 242 3.02 -0.77 -0.66
N LEU A 243 3.19 -1.26 -1.89
CA LEU A 243 4.10 -2.35 -2.28
C LEU A 243 5.48 -1.84 -2.70
N HIS A 244 5.61 -0.54 -2.97
CA HIS A 244 6.91 0.11 -3.00
C HIS A 244 7.33 0.59 -1.60
N PRO A 245 8.64 0.63 -1.31
CA PRO A 245 9.17 1.22 -0.08
C PRO A 245 8.95 2.73 -0.07
N ALA A 246 8.86 3.30 1.14
CA ALA A 246 8.73 4.74 1.34
C ALA A 246 10.00 5.50 0.91
N ASP A 247 11.18 4.91 1.14
CA ASP A 247 12.46 5.50 0.77
C ASP A 247 12.56 5.68 -0.75
N PRO A 248 12.80 6.91 -1.25
CA PRO A 248 12.80 7.18 -2.68
C PRO A 248 13.93 6.48 -3.43
N ILE A 249 15.09 6.22 -2.79
CA ILE A 249 16.22 5.56 -3.42
C ILE A 249 15.95 4.07 -3.56
N GLN A 250 15.46 3.41 -2.51
CA GLN A 250 15.06 2.01 -2.57
C GLN A 250 13.89 1.82 -3.55
N ARG A 251 12.95 2.76 -3.62
CA ARG A 251 11.88 2.73 -4.63
C ARG A 251 12.43 2.83 -6.05
N ALA A 252 13.42 3.68 -6.28
CA ALA A 252 14.12 3.75 -7.57
C ALA A 252 14.89 2.45 -7.89
N ARG A 253 15.53 1.81 -6.90
CA ARG A 253 16.15 0.48 -7.07
C ARG A 253 15.12 -0.58 -7.49
N ASN A 254 13.96 -0.61 -6.84
CA ASN A 254 12.88 -1.51 -7.24
C ASN A 254 12.45 -1.28 -8.69
N ARG A 255 12.34 -0.03 -9.14
CA ARG A 255 12.04 0.28 -10.55
C ARG A 255 13.07 -0.28 -11.52
N SER A 256 14.37 -0.18 -11.19
CA SER A 256 15.43 -0.80 -11.98
C SER A 256 15.27 -2.32 -12.10
N TRP A 257 14.92 -2.99 -11.00
CA TRP A 257 14.71 -4.45 -11.00
C TRP A 257 13.42 -4.87 -11.71
N ILE A 258 12.36 -4.05 -11.64
CA ILE A 258 11.13 -4.23 -12.43
C ILE A 258 11.46 -4.11 -13.92
N GLU A 259 12.26 -3.13 -14.34
CA GLU A 259 12.68 -3.01 -15.73
C GLU A 259 13.55 -4.19 -16.18
N PHE A 260 14.50 -4.62 -15.34
CA PHE A 260 15.31 -5.81 -15.60
C PHE A 260 14.45 -7.06 -15.81
N SER A 261 13.36 -7.22 -15.03
CA SER A 261 12.43 -8.33 -15.17
C SER A 261 11.76 -8.37 -16.56
N SER A 262 11.50 -7.21 -17.19
CA SER A 262 10.96 -7.13 -18.55
C SER A 262 11.91 -7.76 -19.55
N ASN A 263 13.22 -7.56 -19.39
CA ASN A 263 14.23 -8.17 -20.25
C ASN A 263 14.32 -9.68 -20.07
N CYS A 264 14.20 -10.20 -18.84
CA CYS A 264 14.17 -11.64 -18.60
C CYS A 264 12.90 -12.28 -19.19
N LEU A 265 11.77 -11.59 -19.05
CA LEU A 265 10.49 -12.05 -19.55
C LEU A 265 10.44 -12.10 -21.09
N VAL A 266 11.05 -11.11 -21.77
CA VAL A 266 11.20 -11.11 -23.23
C VAL A 266 12.02 -12.32 -23.72
N ASP A 267 13.02 -12.79 -22.96
CA ASP A 267 13.73 -14.00 -23.34
C ASP A 267 12.81 -15.23 -23.38
N THR A 268 11.82 -15.34 -22.48
CA THR A 268 10.85 -16.44 -22.53
C THR A 268 10.02 -16.42 -23.82
N LEU A 269 9.75 -15.22 -24.37
CA LEU A 269 9.15 -15.11 -25.70
C LEU A 269 10.12 -15.63 -26.76
N HIS A 270 11.38 -15.17 -26.73
CA HIS A 270 12.40 -15.60 -27.70
C HIS A 270 12.67 -17.11 -27.65
N MET A 271 12.64 -17.75 -26.48
CA MET A 271 12.75 -19.21 -26.33
C MET A 271 11.66 -19.93 -27.15
N THR A 272 10.43 -19.42 -27.11
CA THR A 272 9.29 -20.04 -27.82
C THR A 272 9.21 -19.73 -29.31
N THR A 273 9.99 -18.77 -29.80
CA THR A 273 10.05 -18.40 -31.23
C THR A 273 11.38 -18.74 -31.89
N ALA A 274 12.37 -19.23 -31.13
CA ALA A 274 13.66 -19.62 -31.66
C ALA A 274 13.50 -20.72 -32.71
N GLU A 275 14.01 -20.52 -33.92
CA GLU A 275 13.82 -21.46 -35.04
C GLU A 275 14.72 -22.70 -34.95
N THR A 276 15.89 -22.58 -34.30
CA THR A 276 16.88 -23.65 -34.20
C THR A 276 17.23 -23.96 -32.74
N GLU A 277 17.79 -25.15 -32.51
CA GLU A 277 18.30 -25.54 -31.19
C GLU A 277 19.41 -24.60 -30.71
N GLU A 278 20.30 -24.15 -31.60
CA GLU A 278 21.37 -23.21 -31.29
C GLU A 278 20.81 -21.86 -30.83
N ALA A 279 19.86 -21.29 -31.57
CA ALA A 279 19.21 -20.04 -31.19
C ALA A 279 18.45 -20.15 -29.86
N PHE A 280 17.80 -21.30 -29.61
CA PHE A 280 17.16 -21.58 -28.32
C PHE A 280 18.19 -21.62 -27.18
N ARG A 281 19.30 -22.36 -27.37
CA ARG A 281 20.37 -22.46 -26.37
C ARG A 281 21.02 -21.10 -26.08
N ASP A 282 21.20 -20.25 -27.09
CA ASP A 282 21.73 -18.90 -26.91
C ASP A 282 20.81 -18.03 -26.05
N VAL A 283 19.50 -18.07 -26.29
CA VAL A 283 18.52 -17.34 -25.49
C VAL A 283 18.45 -17.88 -24.07
N VAL A 284 18.48 -19.20 -23.88
CA VAL A 284 18.54 -19.84 -22.55
C VAL A 284 19.81 -19.42 -21.80
N SER A 285 20.96 -19.41 -22.46
CA SER A 285 22.21 -18.94 -21.86
C SER A 285 22.15 -17.46 -21.49
N ALA A 286 21.59 -16.61 -22.35
CA ALA A 286 21.42 -15.19 -22.06
C ALA A 286 20.47 -14.94 -20.88
N ASN A 287 19.39 -15.72 -20.78
CA ASN A 287 18.48 -15.66 -19.65
C ASN A 287 19.14 -16.16 -18.36
N LYS A 288 19.91 -17.25 -18.43
CA LYS A 288 20.69 -17.78 -17.30
C LYS A 288 21.62 -16.70 -16.73
N THR A 289 22.38 -15.99 -17.56
CA THR A 289 23.25 -14.89 -17.10
C THR A 289 22.47 -13.79 -16.38
N LYS A 290 21.24 -13.48 -16.82
CA LYS A 290 20.39 -12.50 -16.11
C LYS A 290 19.89 -13.03 -14.77
N LEU A 291 19.56 -14.32 -14.68
CA LEU A 291 19.17 -14.96 -13.43
C LEU A 291 20.35 -15.09 -12.45
N GLU A 292 21.59 -15.25 -12.93
CA GLU A 292 22.81 -15.20 -12.09
C GLU A 292 23.02 -13.81 -11.47
N ILE A 293 22.74 -12.73 -12.21
CA ILE A 293 22.74 -11.36 -11.68
C ILE A 293 21.69 -11.21 -10.57
N LEU A 294 20.49 -11.77 -10.78
CA LEU A 294 19.41 -11.75 -9.80
C LEU A 294 19.76 -12.57 -8.55
N GLU A 295 20.35 -13.76 -8.70
CA GLU A 295 20.81 -14.62 -7.59
C GLU A 295 21.79 -13.89 -6.67
N ALA A 296 22.66 -13.04 -7.23
CA ALA A 296 23.60 -12.24 -6.47
C ALA A 296 22.93 -11.09 -5.69
N GLU A 297 21.82 -10.53 -6.19
CA GLU A 297 21.08 -9.45 -5.52
C GLU A 297 20.15 -9.98 -4.43
N LEU A 298 19.52 -11.15 -4.62
CA LEU A 298 18.55 -11.69 -3.68
C LEU A 298 19.16 -11.88 -2.28
N GLY A 299 18.48 -11.32 -1.27
CA GLY A 299 18.77 -11.54 0.14
C GLY A 299 18.20 -12.87 0.66
N GLU A 300 17.96 -12.95 1.97
CA GLU A 300 17.41 -14.14 2.63
C GLU A 300 15.89 -14.35 2.38
N GLY A 301 15.22 -13.40 1.73
CA GLY A 301 13.80 -13.50 1.39
C GLY A 301 12.84 -13.32 2.58
N PRO A 302 11.59 -13.83 2.48
CA PRO A 302 11.03 -14.67 1.41
C PRO A 302 10.72 -13.97 0.07
N PHE A 303 10.69 -12.64 0.03
CA PHE A 303 10.41 -11.82 -1.16
C PHE A 303 11.61 -10.94 -1.52
N PHE A 304 11.53 -10.24 -2.66
CA PHE A 304 12.64 -9.45 -3.18
C PHE A 304 13.17 -8.41 -2.17
N ASN A 305 12.26 -7.74 -1.48
CA ASN A 305 12.58 -6.74 -0.45
C ASN A 305 12.68 -7.33 0.97
N GLY A 306 12.76 -8.65 1.13
CA GLY A 306 12.79 -9.33 2.41
C GLY A 306 11.42 -9.88 2.82
N ALA A 307 10.86 -9.39 3.92
CA ALA A 307 9.66 -9.97 4.54
C ALA A 307 8.36 -9.76 3.75
N ASP A 308 8.23 -8.62 3.08
CA ASP A 308 6.98 -8.18 2.46
C ASP A 308 7.03 -8.28 0.94
N PHE A 309 5.89 -8.66 0.35
CA PHE A 309 5.70 -8.70 -1.10
C PHE A 309 5.76 -7.27 -1.68
N SER A 310 6.40 -7.12 -2.83
CA SER A 310 6.61 -5.84 -3.50
C SER A 310 6.20 -5.86 -4.98
N LEU A 311 6.21 -4.69 -5.63
CA LEU A 311 5.99 -4.63 -7.09
C LEU A 311 7.08 -5.35 -7.89
N VAL A 312 8.27 -5.59 -7.31
CA VAL A 312 9.31 -6.41 -7.96
C VAL A 312 8.84 -7.86 -8.06
N ASP A 313 8.27 -8.40 -6.98
CA ASP A 313 7.73 -9.76 -6.93
C ASP A 313 6.59 -9.96 -7.95
N ALA A 314 5.66 -9.00 -8.03
CA ALA A 314 4.60 -9.00 -9.03
C ALA A 314 5.16 -8.95 -10.48
N ALA A 315 6.29 -8.28 -10.69
CA ALA A 315 6.91 -8.15 -12.01
C ALA A 315 7.60 -9.45 -12.49
N TYR A 316 8.18 -10.23 -11.56
CA TYR A 316 8.89 -11.49 -11.86
C TYR A 316 8.01 -12.73 -11.81
N ALA A 317 6.91 -12.75 -11.07
CA ALA A 317 6.01 -13.92 -11.03
C ALA A 317 5.55 -14.42 -12.42
N PRO A 318 5.24 -13.55 -13.42
CA PRO A 318 4.95 -13.99 -14.79
C PRO A 318 6.11 -14.66 -15.52
N LEU A 319 7.36 -14.28 -15.22
CA LEU A 319 8.56 -14.94 -15.73
C LEU A 319 8.61 -16.38 -15.21
N PHE A 320 8.49 -16.56 -13.90
CA PHE A 320 8.54 -17.89 -13.28
C PHE A 320 7.38 -18.79 -13.70
N THR A 321 6.18 -18.21 -13.91
CA THR A 321 5.03 -18.95 -14.44
C THR A 321 5.37 -19.58 -15.81
N ARG A 322 6.08 -18.84 -16.67
CA ARG A 322 6.44 -19.30 -18.02
C ARG A 322 7.63 -20.25 -18.02
N LEU A 323 8.67 -19.95 -17.24
CA LEU A 323 9.81 -20.85 -17.07
C LEU A 323 9.35 -22.22 -16.54
N ALA A 324 8.41 -22.26 -15.60
CA ALA A 324 7.84 -23.51 -15.09
C ALA A 324 7.13 -24.35 -16.17
N LEU A 325 6.50 -23.71 -17.16
CA LEU A 325 5.88 -24.42 -18.29
C LEU A 325 6.91 -24.87 -19.32
N ILE A 326 7.89 -24.02 -19.65
CA ILE A 326 8.96 -24.37 -20.61
C ILE A 326 9.83 -25.51 -20.06
N GLU A 327 10.09 -25.53 -18.76
CA GLU A 327 10.81 -26.62 -18.06
C GLU A 327 10.17 -28.00 -18.21
N ARG A 328 8.86 -28.07 -18.48
CA ARG A 328 8.19 -29.36 -18.76
C ARG A 328 8.65 -29.97 -20.07
N LEU A 329 9.22 -29.16 -20.98
CA LEU A 329 9.67 -29.56 -22.30
C LEU A 329 11.20 -29.73 -22.33
N LEU A 330 11.93 -28.74 -21.84
CA LEU A 330 13.40 -28.73 -21.84
C LEU A 330 13.97 -27.98 -20.63
N PRO A 331 15.14 -28.38 -20.12
CA PRO A 331 15.82 -27.66 -19.04
C PRO A 331 16.30 -26.28 -19.51
N VAL A 332 15.77 -25.24 -18.87
CA VAL A 332 16.02 -23.80 -19.13
C VAL A 332 16.37 -23.00 -17.86
N PHE A 333 16.17 -23.56 -16.68
CA PHE A 333 16.34 -22.93 -15.38
C PHE A 333 17.13 -23.85 -14.44
N ASP A 334 18.40 -23.51 -14.25
CA ASP A 334 19.34 -24.26 -13.41
C ASP A 334 19.10 -23.98 -11.92
N ARG A 335 18.10 -24.69 -11.35
CA ARG A 335 17.66 -24.52 -9.96
C ARG A 335 18.73 -24.87 -8.92
N ILE A 336 19.71 -25.69 -9.28
CA ILE A 336 20.82 -26.09 -8.40
C ILE A 336 21.87 -25.00 -8.34
N ALA A 337 22.21 -24.40 -9.50
CA ALA A 337 23.14 -23.28 -9.54
C ALA A 337 22.54 -21.97 -9.01
N LEU A 338 21.21 -21.85 -9.01
CA LEU A 338 20.48 -20.62 -8.63
C LEU A 338 19.48 -20.88 -7.48
N PRO A 339 19.96 -21.31 -6.30
CA PRO A 339 19.10 -21.74 -5.21
C PRO A 339 18.22 -20.63 -4.63
N LYS A 340 18.68 -19.36 -4.56
CA LYS A 340 17.85 -18.26 -4.05
C LYS A 340 16.74 -17.90 -5.03
N VAL A 341 17.05 -17.80 -6.32
CA VAL A 341 16.05 -17.57 -7.37
C VAL A 341 15.05 -18.72 -7.42
N ALA A 342 15.51 -19.97 -7.24
CA ALA A 342 14.62 -21.14 -7.19
C ALA A 342 13.65 -21.06 -6.01
N GLN A 343 14.15 -20.76 -4.81
CA GLN A 343 13.29 -20.58 -3.62
C GLN A 343 12.32 -19.41 -3.76
N TRP A 344 12.77 -18.29 -4.34
CA TRP A 344 11.92 -17.15 -4.63
C TRP A 344 10.83 -17.48 -5.65
N SER A 345 11.19 -18.18 -6.72
CA SER A 345 10.26 -18.70 -7.73
C SER A 345 9.19 -19.59 -7.10
N ASP A 346 9.57 -20.55 -6.26
CA ASP A 346 8.64 -21.44 -5.56
C ASP A 346 7.69 -20.66 -4.64
N ARG A 347 8.24 -19.67 -3.92
CA ARG A 347 7.44 -18.79 -3.06
C ARG A 347 6.39 -18.03 -3.86
N LEU A 348 6.78 -17.43 -4.98
CA LEU A 348 5.87 -16.64 -5.82
C LEU A 348 4.82 -17.52 -6.50
N LEU A 349 5.20 -18.67 -7.04
CA LEU A 349 4.27 -19.58 -7.71
C LEU A 349 3.26 -20.22 -6.74
N ALA A 350 3.57 -20.27 -5.44
CA ALA A 350 2.65 -20.72 -4.41
C ALA A 350 1.65 -19.66 -3.93
N LEU A 351 1.78 -18.38 -4.35
CA LEU A 351 0.87 -17.33 -3.93
C LEU A 351 -0.49 -17.47 -4.63
N PRO A 352 -1.63 -17.37 -3.90
CA PRO A 352 -2.96 -17.35 -4.51
C PRO A 352 -3.08 -16.25 -5.57
N SER A 353 -2.54 -15.06 -5.31
CA SER A 353 -2.54 -13.95 -6.26
C SER A 353 -1.78 -14.23 -7.56
N VAL A 354 -0.87 -15.21 -7.57
CA VAL A 354 -0.14 -15.66 -8.77
C VAL A 354 -0.88 -16.81 -9.45
N ILE A 355 -1.35 -17.80 -8.70
CA ILE A 355 -2.14 -18.93 -9.21
C ILE A 355 -3.41 -18.42 -9.91
N ASP A 356 -4.14 -17.51 -9.26
CA ASP A 356 -5.41 -16.97 -9.76
C ASP A 356 -5.21 -15.86 -10.80
N SER A 357 -3.96 -15.51 -11.14
CA SER A 357 -3.67 -14.43 -12.11
C SER A 357 -3.82 -14.82 -13.57
N VAL A 358 -4.00 -16.11 -13.84
CA VAL A 358 -4.14 -16.68 -15.19
C VAL A 358 -5.51 -17.34 -15.35
N VAL A 359 -5.91 -17.56 -16.59
CA VAL A 359 -7.13 -18.33 -16.90
C VAL A 359 -6.92 -19.81 -16.56
N HIS A 360 -8.01 -20.53 -16.26
CA HIS A 360 -7.94 -21.93 -15.82
C HIS A 360 -7.25 -22.88 -16.82
N ASP A 361 -7.31 -22.57 -18.11
CA ASP A 361 -6.76 -23.30 -19.26
C ASP A 361 -5.42 -22.71 -19.74
N PHE A 362 -4.72 -21.96 -18.88
CA PHE A 362 -3.49 -21.26 -19.25
C PHE A 362 -2.36 -22.20 -19.73
N PRO A 363 -2.06 -23.35 -19.07
CA PRO A 363 -1.04 -24.27 -19.56
C PRO A 363 -1.32 -24.75 -21.00
N GLU A 364 -2.55 -25.18 -21.27
CA GLU A 364 -2.97 -25.70 -22.57
C GLU A 364 -2.93 -24.61 -23.65
N LEU A 365 -3.39 -23.40 -23.32
CA LEU A 365 -3.29 -22.24 -24.22
C LEU A 365 -1.84 -21.85 -24.51
N TYR A 366 -0.95 -21.96 -23.52
CA TYR A 366 0.46 -21.63 -23.68
C TYR A 366 1.19 -22.69 -24.52
N GLU A 367 0.93 -23.97 -24.32
CA GLU A 367 1.43 -25.06 -25.17
C GLU A 367 0.94 -24.90 -26.62
N ALA A 368 -0.34 -24.59 -26.81
CA ALA A 368 -0.91 -24.35 -28.14
C ALA A 368 -0.30 -23.10 -28.81
N LEU A 369 0.08 -22.08 -28.04
CA LEU A 369 0.83 -20.92 -28.54
C LEU A 369 2.26 -21.31 -28.96
N ILE A 370 2.96 -22.12 -28.18
CA ILE A 370 4.30 -22.64 -28.54
C ILE A 370 4.19 -23.45 -29.83
N TRP A 371 3.21 -24.35 -29.93
CA TRP A 371 2.95 -25.11 -31.15
C TRP A 371 2.70 -24.18 -32.33
N LYS A 372 1.81 -23.20 -32.21
CA LYS A 372 1.48 -22.25 -33.30
C LYS A 372 2.69 -21.46 -33.79
N ARG A 373 3.67 -21.19 -32.93
CA ARG A 373 4.91 -20.49 -33.29
C ARG A 373 5.84 -21.33 -34.16
N GLN A 374 5.73 -22.66 -34.12
CA GLN A 374 6.53 -23.60 -34.91
C GLN A 374 8.05 -23.38 -34.76
N GLY A 375 8.49 -22.90 -33.59
CA GLY A 375 9.91 -22.82 -33.24
C GLY A 375 10.43 -24.15 -32.69
N TYR A 376 11.71 -24.18 -32.31
CA TYR A 376 12.41 -25.36 -31.79
C TYR A 376 11.66 -26.06 -30.64
N LEU A 377 11.10 -25.29 -29.69
CA LEU A 377 10.31 -25.85 -28.58
C LEU A 377 9.06 -26.62 -29.05
N ALA A 378 8.48 -26.28 -30.20
CA ALA A 378 7.29 -26.96 -30.70
C ALA A 378 7.55 -28.44 -31.03
N HIS A 379 8.79 -28.80 -31.38
CA HIS A 379 9.19 -30.19 -31.65
C HIS A 379 9.23 -31.07 -30.39
N HIS A 380 9.24 -30.45 -29.21
CA HIS A 380 9.26 -31.14 -27.92
C HIS A 380 7.88 -31.23 -27.26
N LEU A 381 6.84 -30.75 -27.94
CA LEU A 381 5.45 -30.85 -27.44
C LEU A 381 4.85 -32.25 -27.59
N GLU A 382 5.48 -33.17 -28.33
CA GLU A 382 4.94 -34.53 -28.53
C GLU A 382 5.98 -35.66 -28.40
N GLY A 383 5.97 -36.27 -27.21
CA GLY A 383 5.90 -37.73 -27.07
C GLY A 383 4.70 -38.01 -26.16
N GLU A 384 3.67 -38.69 -26.66
CA GLU A 384 2.39 -39.02 -25.98
C GLU A 384 1.27 -37.95 -25.99
N ASN A 385 0.73 -37.53 -27.14
CA ASN A 385 -0.72 -37.27 -27.30
C ASN A 385 -1.10 -36.93 -28.76
N GLU A 386 -1.87 -37.80 -29.42
CA GLU A 386 -2.63 -37.52 -30.66
C GLU A 386 -3.76 -36.47 -30.47
N HIS A 387 -3.66 -35.63 -29.44
CA HIS A 387 -4.65 -34.64 -29.06
C HIS A 387 -3.96 -33.32 -28.76
N VAL A 388 -3.34 -32.70 -29.77
CA VAL A 388 -3.30 -31.23 -29.80
C VAL A 388 -4.76 -30.82 -29.97
N PRO A 389 -5.37 -30.15 -28.98
CA PRO A 389 -6.72 -29.67 -29.18
C PRO A 389 -6.64 -28.70 -30.36
N VAL A 390 -7.44 -28.97 -31.38
CA VAL A 390 -7.78 -27.97 -32.39
C VAL A 390 -8.54 -26.88 -31.63
N LEU A 391 -7.82 -25.99 -30.96
CA LEU A 391 -8.34 -24.73 -30.46
C LEU A 391 -8.58 -23.88 -31.71
N LYS A 392 -9.69 -24.18 -32.39
CA LYS A 392 -10.40 -23.23 -33.24
C LYS A 392 -10.96 -22.16 -32.29
N GLY A 393 -10.10 -21.24 -31.91
CA GLY A 393 -10.43 -20.19 -30.97
C GLY A 393 -9.38 -19.09 -31.06
N HIS A 394 -9.83 -17.92 -31.50
CA HIS A 394 -9.15 -16.64 -31.36
C HIS A 394 -8.66 -16.47 -29.90
N TYR A 395 -7.36 -16.20 -29.72
CA TYR A 395 -6.69 -16.14 -28.40
C TYR A 395 -6.86 -14.79 -27.71
#